data_AF-A0AA43BT83-F1
#
_entry.id   AF-A0AA43BT83-F1
#
_cell.length_a   1.000
_cell.length_b   1.000
_cell.length_c   1.000
_cell.angle_alpha   90.00
_cell.angle_beta   90.00
_cell.angle_gamma   90.00
#
_symmetry.space_group_name_H-M   'P 1'
#
loop_
_entity.id
_entity.type
_entity.pdbx_description
1 polymer ?
#
loop_
_entity_poly.entity_id
_entity_poly.type
_entity_poly.pdbx_seq_one_letter_code
_entity_poly.pdbx_strand_id
1 'polypeptide(L)'
;MRLILSLTPALAFVLAATASAQGSAGTDAGTGADTGTDTVAPTDTVAGTVAATDPLRPKIAVVVAGDPDDSLRATASQIEQECAGAGLRTPADSTLRAALRGEVGSEDDGLEGLRSIRRSLGVDPRKDLGSYKRLATIAGADALVVLRREGTIKLEVFDASASQFYEGLLEVDDTTPEERTHYIVRRAKTAQQRWQEDPNAAGAQIDATAKATDETEKKRWIKKAWPYFIVGALLAAGVTYLIVDGRRTNEPGPPLLRFRPGDE
;
A
#
# COMPACT_ATOMS: atom_id res chain seq x y z
N MET A 1 41.71 27.43 -45.26
CA MET A 1 43.09 27.10 -44.85
C MET A 1 43.12 27.11 -43.33
N ARG A 2 43.50 25.98 -42.70
CA ARG A 2 43.47 25.61 -41.24
C ARG A 2 42.06 25.41 -40.66
N LEU A 3 41.51 24.22 -40.36
CA LEU A 3 41.99 22.87 -39.99
C LEU A 3 42.73 22.81 -38.64
N ILE A 4 41.96 22.59 -37.56
CA ILE A 4 42.41 22.16 -36.21
C ILE A 4 41.29 21.23 -35.68
N LEU A 5 41.32 19.93 -36.00
CA LEU A 5 41.84 18.81 -35.19
C LEU A 5 41.32 18.73 -33.74
N SER A 6 40.31 17.87 -33.58
CA SER A 6 40.06 16.88 -32.53
C SER A 6 41.09 16.73 -31.40
N LEU A 7 40.60 16.71 -30.15
CA LEU A 7 41.20 15.92 -29.07
C LEU A 7 40.12 15.38 -28.13
N THR A 8 39.85 14.08 -28.25
CA THR A 8 39.11 13.24 -27.31
C THR A 8 40.06 12.76 -26.21
N PRO A 9 39.72 12.84 -24.92
CA PRO A 9 40.32 11.98 -23.92
C PRO A 9 39.40 10.78 -23.65
N ALA A 10 39.88 9.60 -24.06
CA ALA A 10 39.38 8.32 -23.61
C ALA A 10 39.72 8.16 -22.11
N LEU A 11 38.70 8.06 -21.27
CA LEU A 11 38.86 7.75 -19.85
C LEU A 11 38.56 6.26 -19.66
N ALA A 12 39.64 5.48 -19.62
CA ALA A 12 39.63 4.09 -19.19
C ALA A 12 39.46 4.07 -17.66
N PHE A 13 38.40 3.42 -17.17
CA PHE A 13 38.28 3.10 -15.75
C PHE A 13 38.19 1.59 -15.53
N VAL A 14 38.98 1.17 -14.56
CA VAL A 14 39.49 -0.17 -14.30
C VAL A 14 38.44 -1.02 -13.60
N LEU A 15 38.22 -2.22 -14.16
CA LEU A 15 37.39 -3.29 -13.59
C LEU A 15 38.18 -4.00 -12.47
N ALA A 16 37.82 -3.78 -11.20
CA ALA A 16 38.37 -4.51 -10.07
C ALA A 16 37.48 -5.73 -9.75
N ALA A 17 37.83 -6.89 -10.29
CA ALA A 17 37.28 -8.18 -9.89
C ALA A 17 37.97 -8.63 -8.60
N THR A 18 37.27 -8.62 -7.47
CA THR A 18 37.69 -9.31 -6.25
C THR A 18 36.98 -10.66 -6.18
N ALA A 19 37.70 -11.69 -6.59
CA ALA A 19 37.39 -13.08 -6.26
C ALA A 19 38.02 -13.40 -4.90
N SER A 20 37.22 -13.80 -3.92
CA SER A 20 37.70 -14.38 -2.66
C SER A 20 37.13 -15.78 -2.50
N ALA A 21 38.05 -16.71 -2.27
CA ALA A 21 37.92 -18.15 -2.38
C ALA A 21 37.24 -18.82 -1.17
N GLN A 22 36.78 -20.04 -1.46
CA GLN A 22 36.39 -21.15 -0.59
C GLN A 22 37.26 -21.32 0.68
N GLY A 23 36.57 -21.62 1.80
CA GLY A 23 37.13 -22.23 3.00
C GLY A 23 36.15 -23.27 3.55
N SER A 24 36.65 -24.49 3.73
CA SER A 24 35.96 -25.76 3.95
C SER A 24 35.65 -26.05 5.44
N ALA A 25 34.55 -26.79 5.65
CA ALA A 25 34.21 -27.77 6.68
C ALA A 25 34.77 -27.66 8.12
N GLY A 26 33.84 -27.72 9.08
CA GLY A 26 34.08 -28.06 10.47
C GLY A 26 32.80 -28.57 11.12
N THR A 27 32.56 -29.87 11.01
CA THR A 27 31.58 -30.65 11.78
C THR A 27 31.99 -30.66 13.25
N ASP A 28 31.07 -30.40 14.18
CA ASP A 28 31.09 -31.07 15.48
C ASP A 28 29.68 -31.18 16.08
N ALA A 29 29.34 -32.42 16.39
CA ALA A 29 28.11 -32.84 17.04
C ALA A 29 28.31 -32.80 18.56
N GLY A 30 27.39 -32.14 19.26
CA GLY A 30 27.37 -32.11 20.72
C GLY A 30 25.95 -32.35 21.24
N THR A 31 25.61 -33.62 21.41
CA THR A 31 24.43 -34.09 22.16
C THR A 31 24.73 -33.96 23.66
N GLY A 32 23.93 -33.19 24.39
CA GLY A 32 24.04 -33.03 25.84
C GLY A 32 22.65 -32.91 26.47
N ALA A 33 22.37 -33.79 27.41
CA ALA A 33 21.05 -34.14 27.90
C ALA A 33 20.40 -33.12 28.85
N ASP A 34 19.07 -33.24 28.86
CA ASP A 34 18.06 -32.80 29.81
C ASP A 34 18.45 -32.97 31.29
N THR A 35 18.19 -31.94 32.11
CA THR A 35 17.79 -32.10 33.51
C THR A 35 17.05 -30.85 33.98
N GLY A 36 15.72 -30.97 34.11
CA GLY A 36 14.89 -29.96 34.73
C GLY A 36 15.21 -29.71 36.20
N THR A 37 15.01 -28.47 36.64
CA THR A 37 14.65 -28.13 38.02
C THR A 37 13.75 -26.90 38.00
N ASP A 38 12.54 -27.07 38.54
CA ASP A 38 11.66 -26.01 39.03
C ASP A 38 12.42 -25.07 39.97
N THR A 39 12.31 -23.76 39.78
CA THR A 39 12.37 -22.78 40.89
C THR A 39 11.64 -21.49 40.52
N VAL A 40 10.55 -21.30 41.24
CA VAL A 40 9.76 -20.11 41.60
C VAL A 40 10.35 -18.73 41.26
N ALA A 41 9.47 -17.89 40.70
CA ALA A 41 9.63 -16.48 40.35
C ALA A 41 10.19 -15.57 41.45
N PRO A 42 10.84 -14.46 41.03
CA PRO A 42 10.60 -13.17 41.61
C PRO A 42 9.91 -12.23 40.60
N THR A 43 8.84 -11.60 41.08
CA THR A 43 8.16 -10.45 40.50
C THR A 43 9.14 -9.31 40.35
N ASP A 44 9.77 -9.18 39.19
CA ASP A 44 10.44 -7.93 38.81
C ASP A 44 9.46 -7.10 38.00
N THR A 45 8.92 -6.09 38.70
CA THR A 45 8.27 -4.94 38.09
C THR A 45 9.33 -4.23 37.26
N VAL A 46 9.48 -4.63 36.00
CA VAL A 46 10.13 -3.78 35.01
C VAL A 46 9.19 -2.61 34.81
N ALA A 47 9.41 -1.57 35.61
CA ALA A 47 8.97 -0.23 35.28
C ALA A 47 9.45 0.01 33.85
N GLY A 48 8.52 -0.09 32.91
CA GLY A 48 8.72 0.33 31.54
C GLY A 48 9.14 1.78 31.62
N THR A 49 10.45 2.02 31.53
CA THR A 49 11.01 3.31 31.19
C THR A 49 10.34 3.68 29.89
N VAL A 50 9.26 4.47 29.99
CA VAL A 50 8.64 5.14 28.87
C VAL A 50 9.76 6.03 28.36
N ALA A 51 10.48 5.53 27.35
CA ALA A 51 11.62 6.20 26.77
C ALA A 51 11.19 7.64 26.51
N ALA A 52 11.88 8.56 27.17
CA ALA A 52 11.67 9.99 27.05
C ALA A 52 11.44 10.31 25.58
N THR A 53 10.33 10.98 25.29
CA THR A 53 9.82 11.26 23.96
C THR A 53 10.88 12.04 23.20
N ASP A 54 11.79 11.33 22.54
CA ASP A 54 12.80 11.86 21.64
C ASP A 54 12.04 12.79 20.69
N PRO A 55 12.40 14.08 20.57
CA PRO A 55 11.67 15.03 19.73
C PRO A 55 11.42 14.36 18.40
N LEU A 56 10.13 14.08 18.11
CA LEU A 56 9.75 13.12 17.08
C LEU A 56 10.51 13.51 15.82
N ARG A 57 11.50 12.74 15.41
CA ARG A 57 12.16 12.99 14.12
C ARG A 57 11.20 12.59 13.00
N PRO A 58 11.18 13.27 11.85
CA PRO A 58 10.27 12.91 10.78
C PRO A 58 10.46 11.44 10.41
N LYS A 59 9.35 10.69 10.33
CA LYS A 59 9.37 9.30 9.87
C LYS A 59 9.00 9.29 8.40
N ILE A 60 9.88 8.72 7.58
CA ILE A 60 9.66 8.58 6.14
C ILE A 60 9.59 7.11 5.76
N ALA A 61 9.01 6.82 4.60
CA ALA A 61 9.20 5.52 3.94
C ALA A 61 9.51 5.71 2.46
N VAL A 62 10.42 4.89 1.92
CA VAL A 62 10.82 4.92 0.51
C VAL A 62 9.99 3.88 -0.25
N VAL A 63 9.37 4.30 -1.35
CA VAL A 63 8.47 3.47 -2.14
C VAL A 63 8.86 3.54 -3.61
N VAL A 64 8.92 2.39 -4.28
CA VAL A 64 9.10 2.32 -5.74
C VAL A 64 7.76 2.08 -6.40
N ALA A 65 7.27 3.06 -7.15
CA ALA A 65 6.01 2.98 -7.89
C ALA A 65 6.14 2.08 -9.13
N GLY A 66 5.12 1.26 -9.37
CA GLY A 66 5.06 0.37 -10.54
C GLY A 66 5.87 -0.92 -10.38
N ASP A 67 6.38 -1.45 -11.48
CA ASP A 67 7.21 -2.67 -11.46
C ASP A 67 8.70 -2.31 -11.36
N PRO A 68 9.43 -2.77 -10.33
CA PRO A 68 10.74 -2.25 -10.00
C PRO A 68 11.84 -3.11 -10.65
N ASP A 69 12.60 -2.52 -11.56
CA ASP A 69 13.84 -3.15 -12.02
C ASP A 69 14.94 -3.11 -10.94
N ASP A 70 16.03 -3.84 -11.17
CA ASP A 70 17.15 -3.94 -10.21
C ASP A 70 17.78 -2.57 -9.91
N SER A 71 17.82 -1.67 -10.90
CA SER A 71 18.41 -0.34 -10.74
C SER A 71 17.56 0.58 -9.86
N LEU A 72 16.23 0.54 -10.01
CA LEU A 72 15.29 1.24 -9.13
C LEU A 72 15.38 0.70 -7.69
N ARG A 73 15.48 -0.62 -7.51
CA ARG A 73 15.62 -1.24 -6.18
C ARG A 73 16.93 -0.82 -5.51
N ALA A 74 18.04 -0.85 -6.24
CA ALA A 74 19.34 -0.40 -5.73
C ALA A 74 19.29 1.09 -5.33
N THR A 75 18.71 1.93 -6.19
CA THR A 75 18.55 3.38 -5.93
C THR A 75 17.66 3.63 -4.70
N ALA A 76 16.56 2.89 -4.56
CA ALA A 76 15.68 3.00 -3.40
C ALA A 76 16.37 2.63 -2.09
N SER A 77 17.16 1.55 -2.10
CA SER A 77 17.97 1.13 -0.95
C SER A 77 19.02 2.19 -0.59
N GLN A 78 19.69 2.75 -1.59
CA GLN A 78 20.66 3.83 -1.40
C GLN A 78 20.01 5.08 -0.77
N ILE A 79 18.89 5.53 -1.30
CA ILE A 79 18.20 6.73 -0.80
C ILE A 79 17.69 6.52 0.63
N GLU A 80 17.23 5.31 0.96
CA GLU A 80 16.87 4.98 2.33
C GLU A 80 18.09 5.08 3.29
N GLN A 81 19.25 4.59 2.86
CA GLN A 81 20.49 4.70 3.64
C GLN A 81 20.94 6.16 3.80
N GLU A 82 20.86 6.96 2.74
CA GLU A 82 21.13 8.41 2.76
C GLU A 82 20.22 9.12 3.77
N CYS A 83 18.91 8.80 3.76
CA CYS A 83 17.94 9.36 4.68
C CYS A 83 18.16 8.94 6.14
N ALA A 84 18.50 7.66 6.36
CA ALA A 84 18.82 7.14 7.68
C ALA A 84 20.09 7.82 8.24
N GLY A 85 21.12 8.01 7.40
CA GLY A 85 22.33 8.76 7.74
C GLY A 85 22.07 10.22 8.08
N ALA A 86 21.06 10.84 7.46
CA ALA A 86 20.58 12.19 7.79
C ALA A 86 19.72 12.26 9.07
N GLY A 87 19.51 11.13 9.75
CA GLY A 87 18.76 11.06 11.00
C GLY A 87 17.25 11.00 10.86
N LEU A 88 16.71 10.75 9.66
CA LEU A 88 15.29 10.48 9.45
C LEU A 88 14.93 9.07 9.95
N ARG A 89 13.73 8.92 10.51
CA ARG A 89 13.25 7.60 10.96
C ARG A 89 12.67 6.84 9.77
N THR A 90 12.94 5.54 9.70
CA THR A 90 12.36 4.63 8.72
C THR A 90 11.43 3.62 9.42
N PRO A 91 10.57 2.88 8.69
CA PRO A 91 9.76 1.83 9.29
C PRO A 91 10.67 0.76 9.93
N ALA A 92 10.35 0.36 11.17
CA ALA A 92 11.17 -0.57 11.93
C ALA A 92 11.23 -1.97 11.28
N ASP A 93 10.13 -2.39 10.68
CA ASP A 93 10.02 -3.67 9.98
C ASP A 93 10.81 -3.65 8.66
N SER A 94 11.84 -4.51 8.59
CA SER A 94 12.66 -4.68 7.39
C SER A 94 11.91 -5.31 6.24
N THR A 95 10.96 -6.22 6.50
CA THR A 95 10.17 -6.90 5.46
C THR A 95 9.22 -5.92 4.79
N LEU A 96 8.62 -5.02 5.58
CA LEU A 96 7.82 -3.91 5.07
C LEU A 96 8.64 -2.96 4.19
N ARG A 97 9.85 -2.57 4.64
CA ARG A 97 10.76 -1.71 3.84
C ARG A 97 11.13 -2.38 2.52
N ALA A 98 11.52 -3.65 2.57
CA ALA A 98 11.82 -4.45 1.39
C ALA A 98 10.62 -4.50 0.42
N ALA A 99 9.41 -4.75 0.92
CA ALA A 99 8.20 -4.80 0.11
C ALA A 99 7.84 -3.45 -0.55
N LEU A 100 8.04 -2.33 0.15
CA LEU A 100 7.83 -0.97 -0.39
C LEU A 100 8.85 -0.61 -1.49
N ARG A 101 10.09 -1.07 -1.36
CA ARG A 101 11.12 -0.96 -2.42
C ARG A 101 10.88 -1.95 -3.56
N GLY A 102 9.99 -2.91 -3.36
CA GLY A 102 9.61 -3.88 -4.37
C GLY A 102 10.57 -5.07 -4.48
N GLU A 103 11.28 -5.37 -3.39
CA GLU A 103 12.00 -6.64 -3.25
C GLU A 103 11.02 -7.82 -3.23
N VAL A 104 11.50 -8.97 -3.72
CA VAL A 104 10.73 -10.21 -3.71
C VAL A 104 10.63 -10.68 -2.26
N GLY A 105 9.40 -10.83 -1.76
CA GLY A 105 9.15 -11.34 -0.42
C GLY A 105 8.78 -12.83 -0.41
N SER A 106 8.61 -13.36 0.79
CA SER A 106 8.00 -14.69 0.98
C SER A 106 6.49 -14.57 0.89
N GLU A 107 5.80 -15.61 0.43
CA GLU A 107 4.33 -15.65 0.44
C GLU A 107 3.76 -15.60 1.88
N ASP A 108 4.56 -16.00 2.87
CA ASP A 108 4.16 -16.08 4.28
C ASP A 108 4.20 -14.72 5.02
N ASP A 109 4.71 -13.66 4.40
CA ASP A 109 4.85 -12.36 5.08
C ASP A 109 3.57 -11.53 5.12
N GLY A 110 2.52 -11.94 4.39
CA GLY A 110 1.22 -11.26 4.37
C GLY A 110 1.23 -9.87 3.72
N LEU A 111 2.34 -9.46 3.08
CA LEU A 111 2.49 -8.13 2.47
C LEU A 111 2.10 -8.09 0.98
N GLU A 112 1.48 -9.15 0.45
CA GLU A 112 1.11 -9.22 -0.97
C GLU A 112 0.10 -8.12 -1.36
N GLY A 113 -0.82 -7.76 -0.47
CA GLY A 113 -1.73 -6.64 -0.69
C GLY A 113 -1.00 -5.31 -0.88
N LEU A 114 0.08 -5.07 -0.11
CA LEU A 114 0.92 -3.90 -0.23
C LEU A 114 1.73 -3.92 -1.52
N ARG A 115 2.30 -5.07 -1.90
CA ARG A 115 3.00 -5.26 -3.18
C ARG A 115 2.06 -5.01 -4.36
N SER A 116 0.82 -5.47 -4.27
CA SER A 116 -0.22 -5.24 -5.29
C SER A 116 -0.55 -3.75 -5.43
N ILE A 117 -0.77 -3.04 -4.31
CA ILE A 117 -0.99 -1.58 -4.34
C ILE A 117 0.20 -0.88 -4.99
N ARG A 118 1.44 -1.24 -4.60
CA ARG A 118 2.67 -0.66 -5.16
C ARG A 118 2.78 -0.89 -6.67
N ARG A 119 2.55 -2.11 -7.16
CA ARG A 119 2.56 -2.46 -8.60
C ARG A 119 1.48 -1.71 -9.37
N SER A 120 0.34 -1.41 -8.73
CA SER A 120 -0.76 -0.67 -9.34
C SER A 120 -0.51 0.84 -9.45
N LEU A 121 0.50 1.37 -8.75
CA LEU A 121 0.86 2.79 -8.86
C LEU A 121 1.29 3.08 -10.31
N GLY A 122 0.50 3.92 -10.98
CA GLY A 122 0.70 4.23 -12.39
C GLY A 122 1.78 5.29 -12.64
N VAL A 123 1.90 5.65 -13.92
CA VAL A 123 2.80 6.72 -14.40
C VAL A 123 2.43 8.08 -13.80
N ASP A 124 1.13 8.34 -13.59
CA ASP A 124 0.63 9.60 -13.06
C ASP A 124 0.38 9.53 -11.54
N PRO A 125 1.30 10.01 -10.68
CA PRO A 125 1.17 9.92 -9.23
C PRO A 125 -0.05 10.69 -8.69
N ARG A 126 -0.51 11.71 -9.43
CA ARG A 126 -1.66 12.54 -9.06
C ARG A 126 -3.01 11.83 -9.20
N LYS A 127 -3.09 10.71 -9.93
CA LYS A 127 -4.33 9.94 -10.08
C LYS A 127 -4.54 8.98 -8.89
N ASP A 128 -3.45 8.54 -8.27
CA ASP A 128 -3.46 7.46 -7.27
C ASP A 128 -3.17 7.94 -5.84
N LEU A 129 -3.55 9.18 -5.50
CA LEU A 129 -3.29 9.79 -4.18
C LEU A 129 -3.78 8.91 -3.01
N GLY A 130 -4.91 8.23 -3.18
CA GLY A 130 -5.46 7.32 -2.17
C GLY A 130 -4.58 6.11 -1.88
N SER A 131 -3.92 5.56 -2.91
CA SER A 131 -2.97 4.45 -2.78
C SER A 131 -1.72 4.89 -2.04
N TYR A 132 -1.16 6.06 -2.37
CA TYR A 132 -0.02 6.65 -1.63
C TYR A 132 -0.35 6.91 -0.17
N LYS A 133 -1.52 7.50 0.12
CA LYS A 133 -1.97 7.71 1.51
C LYS A 133 -2.08 6.38 2.28
N ARG A 134 -2.63 5.34 1.65
CA ARG A 134 -2.74 4.01 2.26
C ARG A 134 -1.36 3.41 2.56
N LEU A 135 -0.41 3.49 1.62
CA LEU A 135 0.96 3.04 1.84
C LEU A 135 1.64 3.80 2.98
N ALA A 136 1.46 5.12 3.06
CA ALA A 136 2.00 5.95 4.13
C ALA A 136 1.44 5.54 5.50
N THR A 137 0.13 5.28 5.54
CA THR A 137 -0.57 4.83 6.76
C THR A 137 -0.06 3.48 7.23
N ILE A 138 0.08 2.50 6.32
CA ILE A 138 0.60 1.15 6.65
C ILE A 138 2.05 1.25 7.15
N ALA A 139 2.88 2.09 6.52
CA ALA A 139 4.25 2.34 6.96
C ALA A 139 4.33 3.14 8.28
N GLY A 140 3.22 3.79 8.68
CA GLY A 140 3.17 4.79 9.73
C GLY A 140 4.18 5.91 9.48
N ALA A 141 4.27 6.40 8.24
CA ALA A 141 5.20 7.44 7.81
C ALA A 141 4.49 8.79 7.67
N ASP A 142 5.18 9.87 8.04
CA ASP A 142 4.73 11.26 7.90
C ASP A 142 4.84 11.71 6.44
N ALA A 143 5.85 11.21 5.72
CA ALA A 143 6.05 11.45 4.30
C ALA A 143 6.52 10.18 3.58
N LEU A 144 6.13 10.03 2.31
CA LEU A 144 6.66 9.00 1.43
C LEU A 144 7.64 9.62 0.44
N VAL A 145 8.79 8.98 0.26
CA VAL A 145 9.70 9.25 -0.85
C VAL A 145 9.34 8.28 -1.96
N VAL A 146 8.80 8.82 -3.06
CA VAL A 146 8.32 8.02 -4.19
C VAL A 146 9.35 8.07 -5.30
N LEU A 147 9.81 6.89 -5.71
CA LEU A 147 10.69 6.67 -6.84
C LEU A 147 9.91 6.06 -7.99
N ARG A 148 10.12 6.62 -9.18
CA ARG A 148 9.49 6.14 -10.41
C ARG A 148 10.45 6.24 -11.58
N ARG A 149 10.20 5.46 -12.63
CA ARG A 149 10.97 5.50 -13.88
C ARG A 149 10.12 6.07 -15.00
N GLU A 150 10.58 7.18 -15.57
CA GLU A 150 10.00 7.83 -16.75
C GLU A 150 11.13 8.28 -17.68
N GLY A 151 11.82 7.31 -18.29
CA GLY A 151 13.11 7.55 -18.94
C GLY A 151 14.24 7.56 -17.92
N THR A 152 14.27 8.58 -17.05
CA THR A 152 15.19 8.68 -15.90
C THR A 152 14.49 8.29 -14.60
N ILE A 153 15.27 8.06 -13.53
CA ILE A 153 14.71 7.83 -12.20
C ILE A 153 14.32 9.17 -11.59
N LYS A 154 13.03 9.31 -11.29
CA LYS A 154 12.45 10.51 -10.72
C LYS A 154 12.09 10.27 -9.25
N LEU A 155 12.36 11.29 -8.44
CA LEU A 155 12.08 11.34 -7.02
C LEU A 155 11.09 12.46 -6.72
N GLU A 156 10.02 12.11 -6.00
CA GLU A 156 9.05 13.04 -5.45
C GLU A 156 8.80 12.72 -3.98
N VAL A 157 8.33 13.70 -3.21
CA VAL A 157 7.94 13.50 -1.81
C VAL A 157 6.45 13.75 -1.66
N PHE A 158 5.75 12.77 -1.10
CA PHE A 158 4.32 12.82 -0.80
C PHE A 158 4.11 13.09 0.70
N ASP A 159 3.28 14.08 1.00
CA ASP A 159 2.85 14.41 2.36
C ASP A 159 1.65 13.55 2.75
N ALA A 160 1.80 12.68 3.76
CA ALA A 160 0.74 11.78 4.17
C ALA A 160 -0.45 12.51 4.79
N SER A 161 -0.20 13.61 5.51
CA SER A 161 -1.22 14.42 6.18
C SER A 161 -2.06 15.19 5.16
N ALA A 162 -1.38 15.93 4.28
CA ALA A 162 -2.02 16.77 3.27
C ALA A 162 -2.48 15.97 2.04
N SER A 163 -2.12 14.69 1.93
CA SER A 163 -2.49 13.79 0.83
C SER A 163 -2.10 14.35 -0.55
N GLN A 164 -0.96 15.01 -0.63
CA GLN A 164 -0.49 15.70 -1.83
C GLN A 164 1.02 15.56 -2.00
N PHE A 165 1.47 15.66 -3.25
CA PHE A 165 2.88 15.75 -3.57
C PHE A 165 3.40 17.17 -3.34
N TYR A 166 4.63 17.28 -2.83
CA TYR A 166 5.33 18.55 -2.81
C TYR A 166 5.70 18.97 -4.22
N GLU A 167 5.74 20.29 -4.45
CA GLU A 167 6.27 20.85 -5.68
C GLU A 167 7.79 20.62 -5.75
N GLY A 168 8.26 20.12 -6.90
CA GLY A 168 9.65 19.77 -7.13
C GLY A 168 9.82 18.29 -7.46
N LEU A 169 10.14 18.03 -8.72
CA LEU A 169 10.59 16.74 -9.23
C LEU A 169 12.12 16.75 -9.24
N LEU A 170 12.75 15.77 -8.60
CA LEU A 170 14.20 15.58 -8.72
C LEU A 170 14.48 14.41 -9.64
N GLU A 171 15.36 14.60 -10.61
CA GLU A 171 15.94 13.50 -11.37
C GLU A 171 17.16 13.00 -10.60
N VAL A 172 17.17 11.71 -10.25
CA VAL A 172 18.19 11.13 -9.36
C VAL A 172 19.57 11.16 -10.02
N ASP A 173 19.62 10.99 -11.34
CA ASP A 173 20.86 10.94 -12.12
C ASP A 173 21.53 12.33 -12.23
N ASP A 174 20.75 13.40 -12.19
CA ASP A 174 21.23 14.78 -12.34
C ASP A 174 21.49 15.50 -11.00
N THR A 175 21.13 14.86 -9.89
CA THR A 175 21.22 15.48 -8.55
C THR A 175 22.23 14.75 -7.68
N THR A 176 22.92 15.53 -6.84
CA THR A 176 23.87 14.95 -5.88
C THR A 176 23.12 14.30 -4.70
N PRO A 177 23.73 13.29 -4.02
CA PRO A 177 23.16 12.70 -2.81
C PRO A 177 22.80 13.74 -1.73
N GLU A 178 23.63 14.77 -1.60
CA GLU A 178 23.45 15.85 -0.62
C GLU A 178 22.22 16.70 -0.94
N GLU A 179 22.02 17.08 -2.20
CA GLU A 179 20.85 17.83 -2.66
C GLU A 179 19.56 17.02 -2.49
N ARG A 180 19.56 15.73 -2.85
CA ARG A 180 18.42 14.83 -2.67
C ARG A 180 18.05 14.71 -1.19
N THR A 181 19.04 14.46 -0.35
CA THR A 181 18.85 14.31 1.09
C THR A 181 18.31 15.60 1.70
N HIS A 182 18.90 16.75 1.35
CA HIS A 182 18.45 18.05 1.82
C HIS A 182 17.00 18.34 1.39
N TYR A 183 16.64 18.01 0.15
CA TYR A 183 15.27 18.10 -0.35
C TYR A 183 14.31 17.25 0.48
N ILE A 184 14.61 15.96 0.67
CA ILE A 184 13.77 15.02 1.42
C ILE A 184 13.61 15.48 2.87
N VAL A 185 14.71 15.82 3.55
CA VAL A 185 14.70 16.29 4.94
C VAL A 185 13.84 17.54 5.10
N ARG A 186 13.98 18.51 4.19
CA ARG A 186 13.18 19.75 4.23
C ARG A 186 11.69 19.44 4.11
N ARG A 187 11.29 18.57 3.16
CA ARG A 187 9.88 18.19 2.96
C ARG A 187 9.33 17.34 4.11
N ALA A 188 10.11 16.40 4.63
CA ALA A 188 9.72 15.56 5.76
C ALA A 188 9.48 16.37 7.03
N LYS A 189 10.33 17.38 7.31
CA LYS A 189 10.12 18.32 8.43
C LYS A 189 8.83 19.11 8.26
N THR A 190 8.52 19.59 7.05
CA THR A 190 7.27 20.30 6.78
C THR A 190 6.05 19.39 6.96
N ALA A 191 6.09 18.15 6.49
CA ALA A 191 5.01 17.17 6.68
C ALA A 191 4.77 16.87 8.16
N GLN A 192 5.85 16.72 8.92
CA GLN A 192 5.77 16.52 10.36
C GLN A 192 5.18 17.71 11.11
N GLN A 193 5.59 18.94 10.77
CA GLN A 193 5.03 20.14 11.40
C GLN A 193 3.52 20.22 11.19
N ARG A 194 3.05 19.94 9.97
CA ARG A 194 1.61 19.88 9.68
C ARG A 194 0.89 18.80 10.47
N TRP A 195 1.49 17.62 10.59
CA TRP A 195 0.93 16.54 11.41
C TRP A 195 0.77 16.95 12.88
N GLN A 196 1.73 17.71 13.41
CA GLN A 196 1.64 18.23 14.78
C GLN A 196 0.57 19.30 14.94
N GLU A 197 0.36 20.14 13.91
CA GLU A 197 -0.66 21.19 13.89
C GLU A 197 -2.09 20.63 13.76
N ASP A 198 -2.28 19.60 12.93
CA ASP A 198 -3.57 18.93 12.76
C ASP A 198 -3.40 17.41 12.65
N PRO A 199 -3.35 16.69 13.79
CA PRO A 199 -3.25 15.23 13.80
C PRO A 199 -4.55 14.56 13.31
N ASN A 200 -5.67 15.28 13.25
CA ASN A 200 -6.97 14.75 12.82
C ASN A 200 -7.25 14.93 11.32
N ALA A 201 -6.52 15.82 10.62
CA ALA A 201 -6.57 15.93 9.15
C ALA A 201 -6.28 14.58 8.45
N ALA A 202 -5.48 13.73 9.08
CA ALA A 202 -5.19 12.38 8.58
C ALA A 202 -6.36 11.40 8.74
N GLY A 203 -7.18 11.57 9.78
CA GLY A 203 -8.27 10.65 10.15
C GLY A 203 -9.64 10.99 9.56
N ALA A 204 -9.95 12.28 9.34
CA ALA A 204 -11.28 12.73 8.94
C ALA A 204 -11.73 12.26 7.53
N GLN A 205 -10.82 11.72 6.72
CA GLN A 205 -11.12 11.24 5.37
C GLN A 205 -11.21 9.71 5.25
N ILE A 206 -10.85 8.96 6.30
CA ILE A 206 -10.85 7.49 6.27
C ILE A 206 -12.26 6.93 6.49
N ASP A 207 -13.10 7.58 7.31
CA ASP A 207 -14.50 7.17 7.48
C ASP A 207 -15.38 7.45 6.25
N ALA A 208 -14.99 8.42 5.42
CA ALA A 208 -15.65 8.68 4.14
C ALA A 208 -15.12 7.78 3.00
N THR A 209 -13.82 7.43 3.01
CA THR A 209 -13.19 6.76 1.85
C THR A 209 -13.17 5.24 1.95
N ALA A 210 -13.10 4.66 3.15
CA ALA A 210 -13.25 3.20 3.31
C ALA A 210 -14.67 2.72 2.92
N LYS A 211 -15.69 3.58 3.11
CA LYS A 211 -17.03 3.37 2.54
C LYS A 211 -17.11 3.68 1.04
N ALA A 212 -16.36 4.66 0.53
CA ALA A 212 -16.48 5.09 -0.86
C ALA A 212 -15.93 4.08 -1.89
N THR A 213 -14.86 3.34 -1.59
CA THR A 213 -14.31 2.37 -2.55
C THR A 213 -15.19 1.13 -2.68
N ASP A 214 -15.70 0.62 -1.55
CA ASP A 214 -16.66 -0.48 -1.54
C ASP A 214 -18.02 -0.05 -2.15
N GLU A 215 -18.45 1.20 -1.92
CA GLU A 215 -19.63 1.75 -2.59
C GLU A 215 -19.46 1.95 -4.10
N THR A 216 -18.28 2.34 -4.60
CA THR A 216 -18.08 2.60 -6.03
C THR A 216 -17.98 1.32 -6.84
N GLU A 217 -17.36 0.27 -6.29
CA GLU A 217 -17.38 -1.07 -6.89
C GLU A 217 -18.77 -1.70 -6.82
N LYS A 218 -19.46 -1.60 -5.67
CA LYS A 218 -20.87 -2.04 -5.54
C LYS A 218 -21.79 -1.27 -6.48
N LYS A 219 -21.63 0.06 -6.63
CA LYS A 219 -22.42 0.88 -7.58
C LYS A 219 -22.14 0.51 -9.04
N ARG A 220 -20.89 0.16 -9.39
CA ARG A 220 -20.55 -0.34 -10.74
C ARG A 220 -21.13 -1.74 -11.00
N TRP A 221 -21.08 -2.63 -10.01
CA TRP A 221 -21.69 -3.96 -10.10
C TRP A 221 -23.22 -3.91 -10.16
N ILE A 222 -23.87 -3.08 -9.33
CA ILE A 222 -25.32 -2.87 -9.33
C ILE A 222 -25.79 -2.28 -10.67
N LYS A 223 -25.05 -1.34 -11.28
CA LYS A 223 -25.37 -0.85 -12.63
C LYS A 223 -25.30 -1.95 -13.68
N LYS A 224 -24.35 -2.88 -13.56
CA LYS A 224 -24.20 -4.03 -14.48
C LYS A 224 -25.27 -5.10 -14.24
N ALA A 225 -25.74 -5.24 -13.00
CA ALA A 225 -26.80 -6.16 -12.60
C ALA A 225 -28.22 -5.61 -12.82
N TRP A 226 -28.39 -4.29 -12.95
CA TRP A 226 -29.68 -3.60 -13.14
C TRP A 226 -30.57 -4.19 -14.25
N PRO A 227 -30.07 -4.54 -15.45
CA PRO A 227 -30.90 -5.18 -16.47
C PRO A 227 -31.47 -6.53 -16.02
N TYR A 228 -30.72 -7.31 -15.23
CA TYR A 228 -31.20 -8.60 -14.71
C TYR A 228 -32.30 -8.42 -13.66
N PHE A 229 -32.23 -7.37 -12.84
CA PHE A 229 -33.31 -7.03 -11.91
C PHE A 229 -34.60 -6.63 -12.63
N ILE A 230 -34.50 -5.89 -13.74
CA ILE A 230 -35.68 -5.51 -14.55
C ILE A 230 -36.32 -6.76 -15.16
N VAL A 231 -35.51 -7.68 -15.71
CA VAL A 231 -36.02 -8.94 -16.28
C VAL A 231 -36.66 -9.81 -15.19
N GLY A 232 -36.04 -9.92 -14.02
CA GLY A 232 -36.60 -10.66 -12.88
C GLY A 232 -37.92 -10.08 -12.39
N ALA A 233 -38.03 -8.75 -12.30
CA ALA A 233 -39.25 -8.07 -11.90
C ALA A 233 -40.38 -8.23 -12.94
N LEU A 234 -40.06 -8.15 -14.23
CA LEU A 234 -41.03 -8.39 -15.31
C LEU A 234 -41.53 -9.84 -15.31
N LEU A 235 -40.65 -10.81 -15.07
CA LEU A 235 -41.02 -12.22 -14.99
C LEU A 235 -41.92 -12.48 -13.78
N ALA A 236 -41.57 -11.93 -12.61
CA ALA A 236 -42.41 -12.03 -11.40
C ALA A 236 -43.78 -11.38 -11.60
N ALA A 237 -43.83 -10.19 -12.22
CA ALA A 237 -45.09 -9.52 -12.55
C ALA A 237 -45.94 -10.34 -13.53
N GLY A 238 -45.31 -10.95 -14.55
CA GLY A 238 -45.99 -11.84 -15.51
C GLY A 238 -46.59 -13.08 -14.85
N VAL A 239 -45.84 -13.75 -13.97
CA VAL A 239 -46.33 -14.92 -13.21
C VAL A 239 -47.48 -14.51 -12.28
N THR A 240 -47.35 -13.37 -11.60
CA THR A 240 -48.40 -12.88 -10.69
C THR A 240 -49.67 -12.52 -11.45
N TYR A 241 -49.54 -11.87 -12.62
CA TYR A 241 -50.66 -11.57 -13.51
C TYR A 241 -51.38 -12.85 -13.96
N LEU A 242 -50.64 -13.89 -14.34
CA LEU A 242 -51.20 -15.18 -14.78
C LEU A 242 -51.99 -15.90 -13.68
N ILE A 243 -51.54 -15.80 -12.42
CA ILE A 243 -52.26 -16.36 -11.26
C ILE A 243 -53.55 -15.58 -10.96
N VAL A 244 -53.52 -14.25 -11.09
CA VAL A 244 -54.70 -13.40 -10.83
C VAL A 244 -55.73 -13.54 -11.95
N ASP A 245 -55.29 -13.65 -13.20
CA ASP A 245 -56.19 -13.83 -14.36
C ASP A 245 -56.82 -15.23 -14.36
N GLY A 246 -56.06 -16.26 -13.99
CA GLY A 246 -56.59 -17.62 -13.77
C GLY A 246 -57.62 -17.72 -12.63
N ARG A 247 -57.70 -16.72 -11.74
CA ARG A 247 -58.77 -16.64 -10.72
C ARG A 247 -60.03 -15.92 -11.20
N ARG A 248 -59.95 -15.12 -12.28
CA ARG A 248 -61.11 -14.39 -12.83
C ARG A 248 -61.90 -15.19 -13.85
N THR A 249 -61.36 -16.28 -14.38
CA THR A 249 -62.04 -17.19 -15.31
C THR A 249 -62.72 -18.38 -14.64
N ASN A 250 -62.75 -18.45 -13.31
CA ASN A 250 -63.64 -19.39 -12.61
C ASN A 250 -65.08 -18.87 -12.69
N GLU A 251 -65.79 -19.32 -13.73
CA GLU A 251 -67.24 -19.24 -13.81
C GLU A 251 -67.87 -19.76 -12.51
N PRO A 252 -68.83 -19.04 -11.91
CA PRO A 252 -69.59 -19.57 -10.79
C PRO A 252 -70.40 -20.76 -11.29
N GLY A 253 -69.99 -21.96 -10.90
CA GLY A 253 -70.78 -23.18 -11.10
C GLY A 253 -72.21 -23.01 -10.56
N PRO A 254 -73.21 -23.69 -11.17
CA PRO A 254 -74.61 -23.43 -10.91
C PRO A 254 -74.99 -23.63 -9.43
N PRO A 255 -75.93 -22.83 -8.89
CA PRO A 255 -76.24 -22.84 -7.46
C PRO A 255 -76.82 -24.20 -7.04
N LEU A 256 -76.16 -24.83 -6.07
CA LEU A 256 -76.66 -26.04 -5.41
C LEU A 256 -77.90 -25.69 -4.59
N LEU A 257 -79.06 -26.20 -5.03
CA LEU A 257 -80.32 -26.16 -4.29
C LEU A 257 -80.13 -26.87 -2.94
N ARG A 258 -80.15 -26.11 -1.85
CA ARG A 258 -80.25 -26.65 -0.49
C ARG A 258 -81.73 -26.83 -0.16
N PHE A 259 -82.17 -28.08 -0.07
CA PHE A 259 -83.47 -28.41 0.51
C PHE A 259 -83.41 -28.17 2.03
N ARG A 260 -84.22 -27.25 2.53
CA ARG A 260 -84.59 -27.20 3.94
C ARG A 260 -85.60 -28.33 4.19
N PRO A 261 -85.35 -29.27 5.12
CA PRO A 261 -86.43 -30.08 5.67
C PRO A 261 -87.36 -29.15 6.45
N GLY A 262 -88.65 -29.19 6.14
CA GLY A 262 -89.68 -28.44 6.85
C GLY A 262 -89.94 -29.03 8.23
N ASP A 263 -90.17 -28.13 9.19
CA ASP A 263 -91.00 -28.40 10.35
C ASP A 263 -92.45 -28.53 9.88
N GLU A 264 -93.03 -29.71 10.06
CA GLU A 264 -94.40 -30.01 10.54
C GLU A 264 -94.69 -31.52 10.43
#